data_AF-A0A9J6FKC7-F1
#
_entry.id   AF-A0A9J6FKC7-F1
#
_cell.length_a   1.000
_cell.length_b   1.000
_cell.length_c   1.000
_cell.angle_alpha   90.00
_cell.angle_beta   90.00
_cell.angle_gamma   90.00
#
_symmetry.space_group_name_H-M   'P 1'
#
loop_
_entity.id
_entity.type
_entity.pdbx_description
1 polymer ?
#
loop_
_entity_poly.entity_id
_entity_poly.type
_entity_poly.pdbx_seq_one_letter_code
_entity_poly.pdbx_strand_id
1 'polypeptide(L)'
;MSRHNGSSGMDFLAENNACGSTLLRLVSRGNAIVAELLRLADVVPSIFRLDNRQDVAKYGDILLDYNYFKAIEQLENKIENNDQLQDRDEELRENYTEILTRFYLAFESIHKYTIDLSRFLEELDEGIYIQQSLESVLVNEDGKQLMCEALFLCGVILLVVDQKIDGIVRERMLVAYYRYRRVGSTGPAWGQPRPS
;
A
#
# COMPACT_ATOMS: atom_id res chain seq x y z
N MET A 1 -33.11 -42.98 12.82
CA MET A 1 -32.62 -42.39 11.55
C MET A 1 -31.34 -41.64 11.85
N SER A 2 -30.22 -42.35 11.67
CA SER A 2 -28.87 -41.83 11.89
C SER A 2 -28.56 -40.80 10.80
N ARG A 3 -28.18 -39.59 11.20
CA ARG A 3 -27.58 -38.62 10.28
C ARG A 3 -26.24 -39.19 9.84
N HIS A 4 -26.11 -39.48 8.56
CA HIS A 4 -24.84 -39.81 7.95
C HIS A 4 -23.90 -38.60 8.11
N ASN A 5 -22.98 -38.73 9.05
CA ASN A 5 -21.77 -37.92 9.14
C ASN A 5 -20.90 -38.36 7.97
N GLY A 6 -20.73 -37.48 6.98
CA GLY A 6 -20.14 -37.82 5.70
C GLY A 6 -19.67 -36.60 4.93
N SER A 7 -18.77 -35.82 5.53
CA SER A 7 -17.71 -35.17 4.76
C SER A 7 -16.44 -35.28 5.57
N SER A 8 -15.65 -36.31 5.27
CA SER A 8 -14.27 -36.42 5.72
C SER A 8 -13.38 -35.52 4.84
N GLY A 9 -13.80 -34.26 4.66
CA GLY A 9 -13.00 -33.23 4.01
C GLY A 9 -12.04 -32.67 5.05
N MET A 10 -10.74 -32.62 4.72
CA MET A 10 -9.75 -31.93 5.54
C MET A 10 -10.29 -30.56 5.96
N ASP A 11 -10.22 -30.27 7.25
CA ASP A 11 -10.55 -28.93 7.77
C ASP A 11 -9.67 -27.90 7.06
N PHE A 12 -10.31 -26.99 6.32
CA PHE A 12 -9.60 -26.02 5.49
C PHE A 12 -8.74 -25.07 6.33
N LEU A 13 -9.17 -24.81 7.57
CA LEU A 13 -8.51 -23.91 8.50
C LEU A 13 -7.59 -24.65 9.49
N ALA A 14 -7.37 -25.95 9.30
CA ALA A 14 -6.40 -26.69 10.09
C ALA A 14 -5.00 -26.08 9.96
N GLU A 15 -4.23 -26.06 11.05
CA GLU A 15 -2.89 -25.43 11.09
C GLU A 15 -1.90 -26.03 10.08
N ASN A 16 -2.11 -27.27 9.68
CA ASN A 16 -1.28 -27.96 8.67
C ASN A 16 -1.72 -27.69 7.22
N ASN A 17 -2.82 -26.97 6.99
CA ASN A 17 -3.26 -26.56 5.66
C ASN A 17 -2.64 -25.21 5.28
N ALA A 18 -1.49 -25.28 4.60
CA ALA A 18 -0.77 -24.09 4.15
C ALA A 18 -1.59 -23.18 3.22
N CYS A 19 -2.51 -23.74 2.42
CA CYS A 19 -3.39 -22.98 1.53
C CYS A 19 -4.37 -22.13 2.35
N GLY A 20 -5.08 -22.76 3.28
CA GLY A 20 -6.03 -22.07 4.16
C GLY A 20 -5.37 -21.02 5.04
N SER A 21 -4.22 -21.33 5.64
CA SER A 21 -3.45 -20.38 6.44
C SER A 21 -2.98 -19.16 5.63
N THR A 22 -2.51 -19.38 4.40
CA THR A 22 -2.06 -18.29 3.52
C THR A 22 -3.22 -17.38 3.12
N LEU A 23 -4.37 -17.96 2.73
CA LEU A 23 -5.56 -17.22 2.36
C LEU A 23 -6.16 -16.44 3.55
N LEU A 24 -6.22 -17.06 4.73
CA LEU A 24 -6.68 -16.39 5.95
C LEU A 24 -5.77 -15.21 6.32
N ARG A 25 -4.45 -15.36 6.18
CA ARG A 25 -3.49 -14.27 6.39
C ARG A 25 -3.66 -13.14 5.38
N LEU A 26 -3.97 -13.44 4.12
CA LEU A 26 -4.32 -12.43 3.12
C LEU A 26 -5.56 -11.64 3.58
N VAL A 27 -6.66 -12.31 3.90
CA VAL A 27 -7.90 -11.67 4.38
C VAL A 27 -7.66 -10.80 5.63
N SER A 28 -6.91 -11.31 6.60
CA SER A 28 -6.54 -10.56 7.81
C SER A 28 -5.75 -9.27 7.48
N ARG A 29 -4.75 -9.37 6.59
CA ARG A 29 -3.98 -8.22 6.11
C ARG A 29 -4.85 -7.23 5.36
N GLY A 30 -5.78 -7.69 4.52
CA GLY A 30 -6.70 -6.84 3.79
C GLY A 30 -7.56 -5.98 4.72
N ASN A 31 -8.13 -6.59 5.76
CA ASN A 31 -8.88 -5.87 6.80
C ASN A 31 -8.01 -4.84 7.53
N ALA A 32 -6.77 -5.19 7.88
CA ALA A 32 -5.84 -4.27 8.54
C ALA A 32 -5.48 -3.06 7.66
N ILE A 33 -5.30 -3.27 6.34
CA ILE A 33 -5.04 -2.19 5.37
C ILE A 33 -6.24 -1.25 5.30
N VAL A 34 -7.47 -1.77 5.17
CA VAL A 34 -8.68 -0.94 5.15
C VAL A 34 -8.78 -0.09 6.42
N ALA A 35 -8.54 -0.70 7.60
CA ALA A 35 -8.59 0.01 8.86
C ALA A 35 -7.50 1.09 9.01
N GLU A 36 -6.28 0.87 8.51
CA GLU A 36 -5.25 1.92 8.49
C GLU A 36 -5.60 3.02 7.49
N LEU A 37 -6.09 2.70 6.29
CA LEU A 37 -6.47 3.71 5.30
C LEU A 37 -7.59 4.63 5.80
N LEU A 38 -8.61 4.06 6.45
CA LEU A 38 -9.68 4.87 7.06
C LEU A 38 -9.14 5.79 8.16
N ARG A 39 -8.23 5.31 9.01
CA ARG A 39 -7.59 6.14 10.05
C ARG A 39 -6.70 7.23 9.46
N LEU A 40 -5.95 6.93 8.40
CA LEU A 40 -5.07 7.89 7.75
C LEU A 40 -5.84 8.94 6.95
N ALA A 41 -6.98 8.58 6.35
CA ALA A 41 -7.83 9.50 5.61
C ALA A 41 -8.25 10.72 6.45
N ASP A 42 -8.47 10.53 7.76
CA ASP A 42 -8.88 11.60 8.67
C ASP A 42 -7.72 12.54 9.07
N VAL A 43 -6.47 12.16 8.78
CA VAL A 43 -5.26 12.90 9.18
C VAL A 43 -4.36 13.26 7.99
N VAL A 44 -4.92 13.30 6.78
CA VAL A 44 -4.22 13.82 5.60
C VAL A 44 -3.86 15.30 5.84
N PRO A 45 -2.58 15.69 5.87
CA PRO A 45 -2.23 17.07 6.16
C PRO A 45 -2.72 17.99 5.03
N SER A 46 -3.49 19.02 5.39
CA SER A 46 -4.16 19.91 4.43
C SER A 46 -3.18 20.60 3.47
N ILE A 47 -1.95 20.84 3.91
CA ILE A 47 -0.92 21.49 3.09
C ILE A 47 -0.61 20.73 1.80
N PHE A 48 -0.72 19.40 1.80
CA PHE A 48 -0.50 18.59 0.60
C PHE A 48 -1.64 18.70 -0.42
N ARG A 49 -2.79 19.23 -0.02
CA ARG A 49 -3.92 19.49 -0.93
C ARG A 49 -3.66 20.69 -1.84
N LEU A 50 -2.99 21.72 -1.32
CA LEU A 50 -2.76 22.99 -2.02
C LEU A 50 -4.07 23.62 -2.55
N ASP A 51 -5.15 23.54 -1.77
CA ASP A 51 -6.50 23.95 -2.20
C ASP A 51 -6.73 25.47 -2.20
N ASN A 52 -5.80 26.26 -1.64
CA ASN A 52 -5.91 27.70 -1.58
C ASN A 52 -4.68 28.41 -2.16
N ARG A 53 -4.89 29.66 -2.61
CA ARG A 53 -3.85 30.47 -3.28
C ARG A 53 -2.64 30.74 -2.40
N GLN A 54 -2.82 30.82 -1.08
CA GLN A 54 -1.73 31.09 -0.15
C GLN A 54 -0.79 29.89 -0.05
N ASP A 55 -1.33 28.68 0.08
CA ASP A 55 -0.55 27.45 0.14
C ASP A 55 0.14 27.18 -1.19
N VAL A 56 -0.55 27.42 -2.32
CA VAL A 56 0.06 27.31 -3.66
C VAL A 56 1.25 28.27 -3.80
N ALA A 57 1.07 29.53 -3.44
CA ALA A 57 2.15 30.52 -3.53
C ALA A 57 3.30 30.24 -2.56
N LYS A 58 3.02 29.62 -1.39
CA LYS A 58 4.03 29.35 -0.36
C LYS A 58 4.77 28.03 -0.62
N TYR A 59 4.08 26.97 -1.02
CA TYR A 59 4.63 25.61 -1.05
C TYR A 59 4.55 24.92 -2.40
N GLY A 60 3.92 25.51 -3.42
CA GLY A 60 3.73 24.89 -4.73
C GLY A 60 5.03 24.54 -5.46
N ASP A 61 6.12 25.25 -5.16
CA ASP A 61 7.45 24.97 -5.72
C ASP A 61 8.20 23.83 -5.01
N ILE A 62 7.67 23.31 -3.90
CA ILE A 62 8.31 22.31 -3.03
C ILE A 62 7.45 21.03 -2.94
N LEU A 63 6.13 21.18 -2.88
CA LEU A 63 5.15 20.09 -2.87
C LEU A 63 4.87 19.63 -4.29
N LEU A 64 5.84 18.89 -4.82
CA LEU A 64 5.90 18.42 -6.20
C LEU A 64 5.14 17.11 -6.39
N ASP A 65 4.52 16.93 -7.56
CA ASP A 65 3.85 15.68 -7.96
C ASP A 65 4.82 14.74 -8.71
N TYR A 66 4.32 13.68 -9.35
CA TYR A 66 5.19 12.73 -10.06
C TYR A 66 5.98 13.32 -11.24
N ASN A 67 5.66 14.53 -11.72
CA ASN A 67 6.52 15.20 -12.70
C ASN A 67 7.91 15.53 -12.14
N TYR A 68 8.07 15.55 -10.81
CA TYR A 68 9.36 15.61 -10.15
C TYR A 68 10.36 14.59 -10.71
N PHE A 69 9.95 13.34 -10.88
CA PHE A 69 10.85 12.27 -11.35
C PHE A 69 11.34 12.46 -12.79
N LYS A 70 10.72 13.35 -13.56
CA LYS A 70 11.13 13.70 -14.93
C LYS A 70 12.12 14.86 -14.97
N ALA A 71 12.22 15.64 -13.91
CA ALA A 71 12.97 16.90 -13.88
C ALA A 71 13.72 17.12 -12.55
N ILE A 72 14.20 16.03 -11.94
CA ILE A 72 14.82 16.04 -10.59
C ILE A 72 15.90 17.11 -10.49
N GLU A 73 16.90 17.11 -11.38
CA GLU A 73 18.02 18.06 -11.32
C GLU A 73 17.57 19.52 -11.39
N GLN A 74 16.61 19.84 -12.28
CA GLN A 74 16.12 21.21 -12.44
C GLN A 74 15.37 21.69 -11.18
N LEU A 75 14.55 20.82 -10.60
CA LEU A 75 13.72 21.14 -9.45
C LEU A 75 14.54 21.22 -8.16
N GLU A 76 15.48 20.29 -7.93
CA GLU A 76 16.37 20.36 -6.77
C GLU A 76 17.31 21.57 -6.89
N ASN A 77 17.90 21.84 -8.06
CA ASN A 77 18.70 23.06 -8.25
C ASN A 77 17.90 24.33 -7.97
N LYS A 78 16.61 24.38 -8.31
CA LYS A 78 15.75 25.53 -7.99
C LYS A 78 15.59 25.73 -6.49
N ILE A 79 15.43 24.63 -5.73
CA ILE A 79 15.28 24.66 -4.27
C ILE A 79 16.63 25.02 -3.63
N GLU A 80 17.72 24.37 -4.04
CA GLU A 80 19.07 24.58 -3.50
C GLU A 80 19.61 26.00 -3.75
N ASN A 81 19.19 26.69 -4.81
CA ASN A 81 19.64 28.06 -5.09
C ASN A 81 18.70 29.14 -4.54
N ASN A 82 17.75 28.79 -3.66
CA ASN A 82 16.80 29.75 -3.09
C ASN A 82 16.60 29.52 -1.59
N ASP A 83 17.19 30.39 -0.77
CA ASP A 83 17.13 30.32 0.70
C ASP A 83 15.70 30.18 1.25
N GLN A 84 14.73 30.91 0.68
CA GLN A 84 13.34 30.81 1.13
C GLN A 84 12.68 29.46 0.82
N LEU A 85 13.10 28.80 -0.26
CA LEU A 85 12.61 27.45 -0.58
C LEU A 85 13.28 26.41 0.30
N GLN A 86 14.58 26.57 0.60
CA GLN A 86 15.29 25.70 1.53
C GLN A 86 14.66 25.73 2.93
N ASP A 87 14.44 26.91 3.48
CA ASP A 87 13.84 27.09 4.82
C ASP A 87 12.47 26.40 4.92
N ARG A 88 11.64 26.55 3.87
CA ARG A 88 10.31 25.94 3.81
C ARG A 88 10.36 24.43 3.62
N ASP A 89 11.31 23.92 2.83
CA ASP A 89 11.46 22.49 2.60
C ASP A 89 11.94 21.79 3.88
N GLU A 90 12.84 22.44 4.63
CA GLU A 90 13.27 21.98 5.96
C GLU A 90 12.10 21.97 6.95
N GLU A 91 11.32 23.07 7.03
CA GLU A 91 10.12 23.15 7.87
C GLU A 91 9.15 22.00 7.57
N LEU A 92 8.91 21.70 6.30
CA LEU A 92 8.04 20.58 5.90
C LEU A 92 8.64 19.22 6.29
N ARG A 93 9.94 19.04 6.09
CA ARG A 93 10.64 17.82 6.44
C ARG A 93 10.52 17.51 7.92
N GLU A 94 10.86 18.45 8.78
CA GLU A 94 10.83 18.27 10.23
C GLU A 94 9.41 17.96 10.74
N ASN A 95 8.40 18.64 10.19
CA ASN A 95 7.03 18.52 10.68
C ASN A 95 6.26 17.31 10.13
N TYR A 96 6.58 16.83 8.92
CA TYR A 96 5.73 15.84 8.24
C TYR A 96 6.41 14.49 7.99
N THR A 97 7.70 14.30 8.26
CA THR A 97 8.40 13.03 7.99
C THR A 97 7.72 11.82 8.63
N GLU A 98 7.26 11.92 9.87
CA GLU A 98 6.61 10.80 10.57
C GLU A 98 5.28 10.42 9.91
N ILE A 99 4.40 11.39 9.66
CA ILE A 99 3.09 11.11 9.04
C ILE A 99 3.26 10.63 7.60
N LEU A 100 4.19 11.20 6.84
CA LEU A 100 4.54 10.74 5.49
C LEU A 100 5.04 9.29 5.48
N THR A 101 5.80 8.89 6.51
CA THR A 101 6.23 7.50 6.67
C THR A 101 5.04 6.56 6.86
N ARG A 102 4.05 6.95 7.65
CA ARG A 102 2.82 6.16 7.84
C ARG A 102 2.02 6.01 6.55
N PHE A 103 1.84 7.10 5.80
CA PHE A 103 1.19 7.06 4.48
C PHE A 103 1.95 6.17 3.49
N TYR A 104 3.27 6.30 3.42
CA TYR A 104 4.10 5.44 2.57
C TYR A 104 3.91 3.96 2.92
N LEU A 105 3.98 3.59 4.20
CA LEU A 105 3.82 2.19 4.63
C LEU A 105 2.41 1.65 4.32
N ALA A 106 1.38 2.48 4.44
CA ALA A 106 0.03 2.09 4.03
C ALA A 106 -0.05 1.84 2.52
N PHE A 107 0.46 2.74 1.68
CA PHE A 107 0.47 2.56 0.22
C PHE A 107 1.32 1.37 -0.22
N GLU A 108 2.48 1.16 0.40
CA GLU A 108 3.32 -0.01 0.17
C GLU A 108 2.57 -1.31 0.54
N SER A 109 1.79 -1.29 1.61
CA SER A 109 1.00 -2.45 2.05
C SER A 109 -0.11 -2.79 1.04
N ILE A 110 -0.73 -1.80 0.38
CA ILE A 110 -1.69 -2.04 -0.72
C ILE A 110 -1.02 -2.78 -1.88
N HIS A 111 0.16 -2.28 -2.31
CA HIS A 111 0.91 -2.89 -3.40
C HIS A 111 1.31 -4.33 -3.06
N LYS A 112 1.86 -4.54 -1.85
CA LYS A 112 2.20 -5.88 -1.35
C LYS A 112 1.00 -6.81 -1.30
N TYR A 113 -0.16 -6.33 -0.82
CA TYR A 113 -1.39 -7.12 -0.79
C TYR A 113 -1.80 -7.60 -2.19
N THR A 114 -1.76 -6.70 -3.17
CA THR A 114 -2.13 -7.02 -4.56
C THR A 114 -1.19 -8.05 -5.16
N ILE A 115 0.13 -7.88 -4.98
CA ILE A 115 1.13 -8.85 -5.45
C ILE A 115 0.95 -10.21 -4.77
N ASP A 116 0.78 -10.23 -3.45
CA ASP A 116 0.67 -11.47 -2.70
C ASP A 116 -0.63 -12.22 -3.04
N LEU A 117 -1.73 -11.50 -3.31
CA LEU A 117 -2.98 -12.09 -3.77
C LEU A 117 -2.82 -12.69 -5.17
N SER A 118 -2.22 -11.97 -6.12
CA SER A 118 -1.93 -12.51 -7.46
C SER A 118 -1.04 -13.75 -7.40
N ARG A 119 0.05 -13.69 -6.61
CA ARG A 119 0.94 -14.83 -6.42
C ARG A 119 0.21 -16.02 -5.82
N PHE A 120 -0.65 -15.82 -4.83
CA PHE A 120 -1.43 -16.91 -4.24
C PHE A 120 -2.33 -17.60 -5.27
N LEU A 121 -2.96 -16.82 -6.17
CA LEU A 121 -3.78 -17.37 -7.25
C LEU A 121 -2.92 -18.16 -8.27
N GLU A 122 -1.75 -17.63 -8.63
CA GLU A 122 -0.78 -18.31 -9.50
C GLU A 122 -0.29 -19.63 -8.88
N GLU A 123 0.12 -19.62 -7.62
CA GLU A 123 0.54 -20.82 -6.89
C GLU A 123 -0.56 -21.89 -6.79
N LEU A 124 -1.83 -21.45 -6.68
CA LEU A 124 -2.99 -22.35 -6.65
C LEU A 124 -3.26 -22.98 -8.03
N ASP A 125 -3.08 -22.23 -9.10
CA ASP A 125 -3.21 -22.71 -10.49
C ASP A 125 -2.07 -23.67 -10.88
N GLU A 126 -0.85 -23.38 -10.43
CA GLU A 126 0.34 -24.22 -10.62
C GLU A 126 0.34 -25.50 -9.75
N GLY A 127 -0.62 -25.63 -8.84
CA GLY A 127 -0.75 -26.80 -7.96
C GLY A 127 0.31 -26.89 -6.86
N ILE A 128 0.92 -25.76 -6.48
CA ILE A 128 1.92 -25.67 -5.39
C ILE A 128 1.34 -26.19 -4.07
N TYR A 129 0.04 -26.01 -3.86
CA TYR A 129 -0.67 -26.46 -2.67
C TYR A 129 -1.09 -27.94 -2.72
N ILE A 130 -0.50 -28.78 -3.60
CA ILE A 130 -0.61 -30.25 -3.81
C ILE A 130 -2.00 -30.88 -3.61
N GLN A 131 -2.57 -30.75 -2.42
CA GLN A 131 -3.90 -31.19 -2.01
C GLN A 131 -5.02 -30.18 -2.30
N GLN A 132 -4.69 -28.96 -2.73
CA GLN A 132 -5.68 -27.91 -3.03
C GLN A 132 -5.52 -27.39 -4.47
N SER A 133 -6.67 -27.18 -5.11
CA SER A 133 -6.84 -26.49 -6.38
C SER A 133 -7.86 -25.37 -6.22
N LEU A 134 -8.01 -24.50 -7.21
CA LEU A 134 -9.06 -23.49 -7.19
C LEU A 134 -10.46 -24.11 -7.03
N GLU A 135 -10.72 -25.23 -7.71
CA GLU A 135 -11.99 -25.95 -7.60
C GLU A 135 -12.22 -26.50 -6.18
N SER A 136 -11.21 -27.12 -5.56
CA SER A 136 -11.38 -27.66 -4.21
C SER A 136 -11.60 -26.57 -3.16
N VAL A 137 -10.93 -25.41 -3.33
CA VAL A 137 -11.14 -24.23 -2.48
C VAL A 137 -12.56 -23.69 -2.64
N LEU A 138 -13.10 -23.62 -3.86
CA LEU A 138 -14.43 -23.07 -4.13
C LEU A 138 -15.59 -24.01 -3.75
N VAL A 139 -15.35 -25.31 -3.67
CA VAL A 139 -16.33 -26.29 -3.16
C VAL A 139 -16.32 -26.34 -1.62
N ASN A 140 -15.24 -25.90 -0.97
CA ASN A 140 -15.18 -25.78 0.48
C ASN A 140 -15.87 -24.48 0.97
N GLU A 141 -16.69 -24.57 2.02
CA GLU A 141 -17.45 -23.42 2.54
C GLU A 141 -16.56 -22.28 3.08
N ASP A 142 -15.52 -22.61 3.85
CA ASP A 142 -14.58 -21.61 4.39
C ASP A 142 -13.67 -21.08 3.29
N GLY A 143 -13.18 -21.98 2.41
CA GLY A 143 -12.33 -21.65 1.28
C GLY A 143 -13.00 -20.66 0.32
N LYS A 144 -14.24 -20.94 -0.11
CA LYS A 144 -14.98 -20.06 -1.02
C LYS A 144 -15.30 -18.71 -0.37
N GLN A 145 -15.61 -18.68 0.93
CA GLN A 145 -15.87 -17.44 1.66
C GLN A 145 -14.61 -16.58 1.72
N LEU A 146 -13.49 -17.15 2.16
CA LEU A 146 -12.22 -16.41 2.27
C LEU A 146 -11.69 -15.96 0.91
N MET A 147 -11.85 -16.78 -0.15
CA MET A 147 -11.45 -16.40 -1.51
C MET A 147 -12.26 -15.20 -2.01
N CYS A 148 -13.59 -15.24 -1.84
CA CYS A 148 -14.47 -14.13 -2.20
C CYS A 148 -14.12 -12.88 -1.36
N GLU A 149 -13.85 -13.05 -0.08
CA GLU A 149 -13.50 -11.94 0.82
C GLU A 149 -12.16 -11.29 0.44
N ALA A 150 -11.14 -12.07 0.05
CA ALA A 150 -9.88 -11.53 -0.41
C ALA A 150 -10.05 -10.66 -1.67
N LEU A 151 -10.81 -11.13 -2.67
CA LEU A 151 -11.10 -10.34 -3.87
C LEU A 151 -11.93 -9.09 -3.55
N PHE A 152 -12.93 -9.22 -2.68
CA PHE A 152 -13.74 -8.10 -2.21
C PHE A 152 -12.88 -7.04 -1.50
N LEU A 153 -12.01 -7.45 -0.58
CA LEU A 153 -11.10 -6.55 0.13
C LEU A 153 -10.13 -5.86 -0.82
N CYS A 154 -9.62 -6.53 -1.85
CA CYS A 154 -8.82 -5.89 -2.90
C CYS A 154 -9.56 -4.70 -3.52
N GLY A 155 -10.83 -4.90 -3.91
CA GLY A 155 -11.68 -3.84 -4.45
C GLY A 155 -11.93 -2.72 -3.44
N VAL A 156 -12.27 -3.06 -2.19
CA VAL A 156 -12.52 -2.07 -1.13
C VAL A 156 -11.27 -1.23 -0.85
N ILE A 157 -10.09 -1.84 -0.76
CA ILE A 157 -8.83 -1.13 -0.54
C ILE A 157 -8.61 -0.09 -1.64
N LEU A 158 -8.75 -0.50 -2.91
CA LEU A 158 -8.57 0.39 -4.07
C LEU A 158 -9.59 1.53 -4.09
N LEU A 159 -10.86 1.24 -3.79
CA LEU A 159 -11.91 2.26 -3.73
C LEU A 159 -11.71 3.23 -2.56
N VAL A 160 -11.37 2.74 -1.38
CA VAL A 160 -11.14 3.58 -0.20
C VAL A 160 -9.98 4.52 -0.42
N VAL A 161 -8.85 4.03 -0.93
CA VAL A 161 -7.68 4.89 -1.17
C VAL A 161 -7.97 5.95 -2.22
N ASP A 162 -8.78 5.66 -3.22
CA ASP A 162 -9.15 6.60 -4.28
C ASP A 162 -10.17 7.65 -3.84
N GLN A 163 -11.20 7.24 -3.09
CA GLN A 163 -12.24 8.16 -2.63
C GLN A 163 -11.80 9.06 -1.47
N LYS A 164 -10.87 8.59 -0.63
CA LYS A 164 -10.48 9.29 0.59
C LYS A 164 -9.23 10.15 0.43
N ILE A 165 -8.35 9.80 -0.51
CA ILE A 165 -7.07 10.48 -0.68
C ILE A 165 -6.88 10.73 -2.18
N ASP A 166 -7.11 11.98 -2.58
CA ASP A 166 -7.03 12.40 -3.97
C ASP A 166 -5.68 12.02 -4.59
N GLY A 167 -5.72 11.59 -5.86
CA GLY A 167 -4.52 11.12 -6.58
C GLY A 167 -3.35 12.09 -6.46
N ILE A 168 -3.57 13.37 -6.73
CA ILE A 168 -2.53 14.41 -6.66
C ILE A 168 -1.95 14.59 -5.25
N VAL A 169 -2.74 14.37 -4.21
CA VAL A 169 -2.29 14.45 -2.82
C VAL A 169 -1.41 13.27 -2.48
N ARG A 170 -1.78 12.06 -2.92
CA ARG A 170 -0.94 10.85 -2.80
C ARG A 170 0.42 11.05 -3.47
N GLU A 171 0.43 11.59 -4.68
CA GLU A 171 1.66 11.87 -5.43
C GLU A 171 2.58 12.81 -4.66
N ARG A 172 2.06 13.95 -4.20
CA ARG A 172 2.86 14.93 -3.44
C ARG A 172 3.40 14.37 -2.14
N MET A 173 2.60 13.61 -1.40
CA MET A 173 3.07 12.95 -0.17
C MET A 173 4.19 11.94 -0.46
N LEU A 174 4.05 11.14 -1.52
CA LEU A 174 5.07 10.16 -1.92
C LEU A 174 6.37 10.82 -2.38
N VAL A 175 6.28 11.90 -3.16
CA VAL A 175 7.44 12.66 -3.62
C VAL A 175 8.14 13.34 -2.44
N ALA A 176 7.40 14.00 -1.54
CA ALA A 176 7.96 14.59 -0.34
C ALA A 176 8.67 13.55 0.54
N TYR A 177 8.02 12.40 0.80
CA TYR A 177 8.63 11.29 1.53
C TYR A 177 9.94 10.82 0.86
N TYR A 178 9.92 10.64 -0.45
CA TYR A 178 11.10 10.24 -1.22
C TYR A 178 12.25 11.25 -1.08
N ARG A 179 11.96 12.54 -1.24
CA ARG A 179 12.95 13.62 -1.11
C ARG A 179 13.55 13.64 0.30
N TYR A 180 12.71 13.58 1.34
CA TYR A 180 13.16 13.68 2.74
C TYR A 180 13.96 12.47 3.21
N ARG A 181 13.65 11.27 2.73
CA ARG A 181 14.46 10.10 3.05
C ARG A 181 15.81 10.08 2.36
N ARG A 182 15.98 10.69 1.19
CA ARG A 182 17.29 10.78 0.54
C ARG A 182 18.26 11.65 1.34
N VAL A 183 17.78 12.74 1.94
CA VAL A 183 18.66 13.64 2.71
C VAL A 183 19.05 13.06 4.07
N GLY A 184 18.25 12.14 4.64
CA GLY A 184 18.55 11.44 5.89
C GLY A 184 19.28 10.08 5.76
N SER A 185 19.58 9.61 4.54
CA SER A 185 20.15 8.26 4.32
C SER A 185 21.56 8.33 3.73
N THR A 186 22.59 8.13 4.55
CA THR A 186 23.84 7.46 4.13
C THR A 186 23.57 5.95 3.94
N GLY A 187 22.58 5.60 3.12
CA GLY A 187 22.11 4.24 2.87
C GLY A 187 21.71 4.04 1.40
N PRO A 188 21.71 2.79 0.90
CA PRO A 188 21.86 2.51 -0.53
C PRO A 188 20.72 3.09 -1.38
N ALA A 189 21.11 3.57 -2.56
CA ALA A 189 20.24 4.17 -3.56
C ALA A 189 19.14 3.19 -3.98
N TRP A 190 17.89 3.59 -3.73
CA TRP A 190 16.71 2.91 -4.24
C TRP A 190 16.72 2.97 -5.78
N GLY A 191 16.69 1.80 -6.42
CA GLY A 191 16.70 1.66 -7.88
C GLY A 191 17.73 0.68 -8.46
N GLN A 192 18.61 0.09 -7.65
CA GLN A 192 19.45 -1.02 -8.12
C GLN A 192 18.77 -2.38 -7.91
N PRO A 193 18.76 -3.27 -8.91
CA PRO A 193 18.33 -4.65 -8.72
C PRO A 193 19.22 -5.30 -7.67
N ARG A 194 18.61 -6.04 -6.73
CA ARG A 194 19.38 -6.81 -5.75
C ARG A 194 20.20 -7.86 -6.52
N PRO A 195 21.50 -8.01 -6.22
CA PRO A 195 22.28 -9.10 -6.80
C PRO A 195 21.66 -10.44 -6.40
N SER A 196 21.61 -11.34 -7.39
CA SER A 196 21.11 -12.72 -7.31
C SER A 196 21.73 -13.51 -6.16
#